data_AF-X1BHX3-F1
#
_entry.id   AF-X1BHX3-F1
#
_cell.length_a   1.000
_cell.length_b   1.000
_cell.length_c   1.000
_cell.angle_alpha   90.00
_cell.angle_beta   90.00
_cell.angle_gamma   90.00
#
_symmetry.space_group_name_H-M   'P 1'
#
loop_
_entity.id
_entity.type
_entity.pdbx_description
1 polymer ?
#
loop_
_entity_poly.entity_id
_entity_poly.type
_entity_poly.pdbx_seq_one_letter_code
_entity_poly.pdbx_strand_id
1 'polypeptide(L)' 'MKKVAIVGIGITPFRARYLDKTYFELAYDATKLALEDANKNGAERTKEY' A
#
# COMPACT_ATOMS: atom_id res chain seq x y z
N MET A 1 -16.00 3.48 -21.38
CA MET A 1 -15.81 3.47 -19.90
C MET A 1 -14.80 2.38 -19.56
N LYS A 2 -13.75 2.66 -18.78
CA LYS A 2 -12.75 1.64 -18.39
C LYS A 2 -13.24 0.90 -17.13
N LYS A 3 -13.05 -0.43 -17.07
CA LYS A 3 -13.34 -1.22 -15.87
C LYS A 3 -12.20 -1.05 -14.87
N VAL A 4 -12.52 -0.85 -13.61
CA VAL A 4 -11.56 -0.60 -12.52
C VAL A 4 -11.87 -1.55 -11.36
N ALA A 5 -10.84 -2.05 -10.69
CA ALA A 5 -10.96 -2.93 -9.53
C ALA A 5 -9.92 -2.57 -8.46
N ILE A 6 -10.24 -2.87 -7.20
CA ILE A 6 -9.27 -2.86 -6.10
C ILE A 6 -8.57 -4.21 -6.11
N VAL A 7 -7.24 -4.20 -6.23
CA VAL A 7 -6.44 -5.43 -6.31
C VAL A 7 -5.61 -5.71 -5.07
N GLY A 8 -5.47 -4.76 -4.16
CA GLY A 8 -4.81 -4.97 -2.88
C GLY A 8 -5.11 -3.87 -1.86
N ILE A 9 -4.97 -4.20 -0.59
CA ILE A 9 -5.19 -3.29 0.54
C ILE A 9 -4.01 -3.32 1.52
N GLY A 10 -3.68 -2.17 2.11
CA GLY A 10 -2.62 -2.04 3.09
C GLY A 10 -2.92 -0.90 4.04
N ILE A 11 -2.79 -1.16 5.34
CA ILE A 11 -3.21 -0.24 6.40
C ILE A 11 -2.07 -0.11 7.39
N THR A 12 -1.71 1.13 7.75
CA THR A 12 -0.88 1.39 8.92
C THR A 12 -1.68 1.01 10.16
N PRO A 13 -1.18 0.11 11.03
CA PRO A 13 -1.89 -0.24 12.26
C PRO A 13 -2.24 1.00 13.08
N PHE A 14 -3.37 0.96 13.78
CA PHE A 14 -3.74 2.09 14.62
C PHE A 14 -2.80 2.17 15.83
N ARG A 15 -2.31 3.38 16.11
CA ARG A 15 -1.57 3.72 17.34
C ARG A 15 -1.88 5.17 17.70
N ALA A 16 -1.99 5.46 18.99
CA ALA A 16 -2.24 6.82 19.45
C ALA A 16 -1.16 7.81 18.96
N ARG A 17 0.11 7.39 18.97
CA ARG A 17 1.25 8.14 18.41
C ARG A 17 2.34 7.19 17.91
N TYR A 18 2.94 7.54 16.78
CA TYR A 18 4.21 6.98 16.30
C TYR A 18 5.30 8.02 16.53
N LEU A 19 6.16 7.80 17.54
CA LEU A 19 7.25 8.72 17.88
C LEU A 19 8.54 8.42 17.11
N ASP A 20 8.62 7.19 16.59
CA ASP A 20 9.75 6.58 15.92
C ASP A 20 9.66 6.64 14.39
N LYS A 21 8.56 7.19 13.84
CA LYS A 21 8.30 7.22 12.40
C LYS A 21 7.75 8.56 11.95
N THR A 22 8.18 8.98 10.77
CA THR A 22 7.64 10.11 10.01
C THR A 22 6.34 9.72 9.30
N TYR A 23 5.53 10.71 8.92
CA TYR A 23 4.33 10.45 8.10
C TYR A 23 4.64 9.76 6.78
N PHE A 24 5.80 10.05 6.19
CA PHE A 24 6.25 9.39 4.96
C PHE A 24 6.46 7.88 5.18
N GLU A 25 7.16 7.51 6.24
CA GLU A 25 7.41 6.09 6.57
C GLU A 25 6.09 5.35 6.85
N LEU A 26 5.13 5.99 7.53
CA LEU A 26 3.82 5.39 7.77
C LEU A 26 3.06 5.13 6.45
N ALA A 27 3.06 6.09 5.53
CA ALA A 27 2.42 5.94 4.23
C ALA A 27 3.16 4.92 3.34
N TYR A 28 4.49 4.89 3.40
CA TYR A 28 5.32 3.93 2.70
C TYR A 28 5.03 2.51 3.15
N ASP A 29 4.97 2.28 4.48
CA ASP A 29 4.66 0.97 5.05
C ASP A 29 3.28 0.48 4.62
N ALA A 30 2.25 1.34 4.67
CA ALA A 30 0.90 0.98 4.20
C ALA A 30 0.88 0.64 2.70
N THR A 31 1.60 1.43 1.88
CA THR A 31 1.71 1.19 0.44
C THR A 31 2.41 -0.14 0.16
N LYS A 32 3.50 -0.43 0.87
CA LYS A 32 4.22 -1.70 0.74
C LYS A 32 3.30 -2.88 1.03
N LEU A 33 2.50 -2.82 2.09
CA LEU A 33 1.52 -3.86 2.42
C LEU A 33 0.47 -4.01 1.31
N ALA A 34 -0.05 -2.91 0.78
CA ALA A 34 -1.04 -2.95 -0.31
C ALA A 34 -0.48 -3.59 -1.59
N LEU A 35 0.79 -3.32 -1.88
CA LEU A 35 1.48 -3.92 -3.03
C LEU A 35 1.78 -5.40 -2.82
N GLU A 36 2.16 -5.80 -1.61
CA GLU A 36 2.34 -7.21 -1.27
C GLU A 36 1.03 -8.00 -1.41
N ASP A 37 -0.09 -7.43 -0.93
CA ASP A 37 -1.43 -8.01 -1.10
C ASP A 37 -1.82 -8.09 -2.59
N ALA A 38 -1.59 -7.01 -3.35
CA ALA A 38 -1.85 -6.98 -4.79
C ALA A 38 -1.06 -8.04 -5.56
N ASN A 39 0.22 -8.22 -5.22
CA ASN A 39 1.06 -9.24 -5.85
C ASN A 39 0.55 -10.67 -5.56
N LYS A 40 0.04 -10.93 -4.34
CA LYS A 40 -0.59 -12.21 -4.01
C LYS A 40 -1.84 -12.48 -4.84
N ASN A 41 -2.55 -11.42 -5.24
CA ASN A 41 -3.71 -11.47 -6.13
C ASN A 41 -3.33 -11.51 -7.63
N GLY A 42 -2.03 -11.64 -7.95
CA GLY A 42 -1.54 -11.73 -9.33
C GLY A 42 -1.54 -10.40 -10.09
N ALA A 43 -1.66 -9.27 -9.39
CA ALA A 43 -1.58 -7.96 -10.01
C ALA A 43 -0.13 -7.53 -10.25
N GLU A 44 0.12 -6.90 -11.39
CA GLU A 44 1.43 -6.36 -11.74
C GLU A 44 1.42 -4.84 -11.72
N ARG A 45 2.53 -4.24 -11.30
CA ARG A 45 2.73 -2.78 -11.38
C ARG A 45 3.27 -2.41 -12.74
N THR A 46 2.75 -1.34 -13.32
CA THR A 46 3.35 -0.68 -14.48
C THR A 46 4.71 -0.09 -14.10
N LYS A 47 5.74 -0.38 -14.89
CA LYS A 47 7.05 0.26 -14.77
C LYS A 47 7.01 1.55 -15.58
N GLU A 48 6.77 2.67 -14.92
CA GLU A 48 7.04 3.99 -15.49
C GLU A 48 8.37 4.48 -14.91
N TYR A 49 9.26 4.92 -15.80
CA TYR A 49 10.60 5.42 -15.50
C TYR A 49 10.56 6.90 -15.13
#